data_AF-A0A940B982-F1
#
_entry.id   AF-A0A940B982-F1
#
_cell.length_a   1.000
_cell.length_b   1.000
_cell.length_c   1.000
_cell.angle_alpha   90.00
_cell.angle_beta   90.00
_cell.angle_gamma   90.00
#
_symmetry.space_group_name_H-M   'P 1'
#
loop_
_entity.id
_entity.type
_entity.pdbx_description
1 polymer ?
#
loop_
_entity_poly.entity_id
_entity_poly.type
_entity_poly.pdbx_seq_one_letter_code
_entity_poly.pdbx_strand_id
1 'polypeptide(L)'
;MAIVDEIVCRERIYGGDINKAWRAELKDGSVVFIKTNAPENAAFFEAEAKGLEAMRATKTIGIPEVLEYGAAEDYSYLVLEYLKPAPKSPDYWETFGHELAKMHKTPVGAVWGKSTALFGFPSDNFIGYTKQINTPSASWIEFYRDYRLVPQIKMADHYFDTATRAKFTKLLDNLGSFLEEPAAPSLLHGDLWSGNILCGPDGKAWILDPACYCGHAEVDL
;
A
#
# COMPACT_ATOMS: atom_id res chain seq x y z
N MET A 1 -14.13 -7.92 22.71
CA MET A 1 -12.92 -7.49 23.44
C MET A 1 -11.86 -7.25 22.39
N ALA A 2 -11.04 -6.21 22.51
CA ALA A 2 -10.06 -5.91 21.48
C ALA A 2 -8.92 -6.95 21.53
N ILE A 3 -8.36 -7.35 20.39
CA ILE A 3 -7.25 -8.31 20.31
C ILE A 3 -6.06 -7.81 21.15
N VAL A 4 -5.87 -6.48 21.22
CA VAL A 4 -4.84 -5.88 22.07
C VAL A 4 -5.02 -6.17 23.57
N ASP A 5 -6.23 -6.46 24.03
CA ASP A 5 -6.54 -6.84 25.42
C ASP A 5 -6.26 -8.35 25.70
N GLU A 6 -5.99 -9.11 24.65
CA GLU A 6 -5.70 -10.55 24.70
C GLU A 6 -4.18 -10.85 24.67
N ILE A 7 -3.32 -9.84 24.57
CA ILE A 7 -1.87 -10.03 24.48
C ILE A 7 -1.29 -10.52 25.81
N VAL A 8 -0.56 -11.65 25.78
CA VAL A 8 0.16 -12.20 26.95
C VAL A 8 1.64 -11.84 26.94
N CYS A 9 2.26 -11.80 25.77
CA CYS A 9 3.65 -11.38 25.62
C CYS A 9 3.86 -10.70 24.26
N ARG A 10 4.86 -9.82 24.18
CA ARG A 10 5.26 -9.18 22.92
C ARG A 10 6.77 -9.00 22.82
N GLU A 11 7.27 -9.20 21.62
CA GLU A 11 8.67 -9.01 21.24
C GLU A 11 8.77 -7.92 20.18
N ARG A 12 9.84 -7.10 20.28
CA ARG A 12 10.09 -6.03 19.34
C ARG A 12 10.65 -6.59 18.03
N ILE A 13 10.03 -6.22 16.91
CA ILE A 13 10.60 -6.45 15.57
C ILE A 13 11.24 -5.14 15.11
N TYR A 14 12.47 -5.25 14.60
CA TYR A 14 13.24 -4.15 14.03
C TYR A 14 13.25 -4.26 12.51
N GLY A 15 13.25 -3.12 11.81
CA GLY A 15 13.32 -3.08 10.34
C GLY A 15 12.36 -2.09 9.66
N GLY A 16 11.38 -1.55 10.39
CA GLY A 16 10.52 -0.47 9.90
C GLY A 16 11.03 0.92 10.31
N ASP A 17 10.95 1.88 9.40
CA ASP A 17 11.43 3.26 9.63
C ASP A 17 10.40 4.14 10.36
N ILE A 18 9.10 3.83 10.17
CA ILE A 18 7.99 4.72 10.56
C ILE A 18 7.27 4.25 11.82
N ASN A 19 6.99 2.94 11.88
CA ASN A 19 6.11 2.36 12.88
C ASN A 19 6.88 1.48 13.86
N LYS A 20 6.31 1.38 15.06
CA LYS A 20 6.75 0.44 16.06
C LYS A 20 6.14 -0.94 15.79
N ALA A 21 6.95 -1.91 15.38
CA ALA A 21 6.51 -3.27 15.03
C ALA A 21 6.75 -4.30 16.15
N TRP A 22 5.83 -5.24 16.31
CA TRP A 22 5.84 -6.24 17.37
C TRP A 22 5.33 -7.59 16.87
N ARG A 23 5.91 -8.67 17.40
CA ARG A 23 5.31 -10.01 17.42
C ARG A 23 4.63 -10.18 18.77
N ALA A 24 3.35 -10.52 18.80
CA ALA A 24 2.61 -10.72 20.04
C ALA A 24 1.94 -12.10 20.09
N GLU A 25 1.96 -12.74 21.26
CA GLU A 25 1.21 -13.96 21.55
C GLU A 25 -0.06 -13.59 22.30
N LEU A 26 -1.18 -14.20 21.93
CA LEU A 26 -2.49 -14.00 22.55
C LEU A 26 -2.80 -15.09 23.59
N LYS A 27 -3.81 -14.88 24.43
CA LYS A 27 -4.22 -15.84 25.48
C LYS A 27 -4.59 -17.22 24.95
N ASP A 28 -5.04 -17.33 23.71
CA ASP A 28 -5.39 -18.59 23.05
C ASP A 28 -4.18 -19.30 22.40
N GLY A 29 -2.98 -18.71 22.50
CA GLY A 29 -1.74 -19.23 21.92
C GLY A 29 -1.51 -18.84 20.46
N SER A 30 -2.42 -18.08 19.85
CA SER A 30 -2.20 -17.53 18.50
C SER A 30 -1.18 -16.39 18.53
N VAL A 31 -0.58 -16.11 17.37
CA VAL A 31 0.48 -15.11 17.21
C VAL A 31 0.05 -14.10 16.16
N VAL A 32 0.21 -12.81 16.49
CA VAL A 32 -0.14 -11.69 15.62
C VAL A 32 1.04 -10.75 15.41
N PHE A 33 1.01 -10.03 14.29
CA PHE A 33 1.92 -8.93 14.04
C PHE A 33 1.22 -7.60 14.35
N ILE A 34 1.86 -6.73 15.11
CA ILE A 34 1.26 -5.46 15.53
C ILE A 34 2.16 -4.31 15.12
N LYS A 35 1.59 -3.34 14.41
CA LYS A 35 2.17 -2.02 14.22
C LYS A 35 1.52 -1.05 15.20
N THR A 36 2.32 -0.14 15.75
CA THR A 36 1.87 0.90 16.66
C THR A 36 2.51 2.23 16.31
N ASN A 37 1.80 3.32 16.56
CA ASN A 37 2.30 4.70 16.41
C ASN A 37 1.57 5.63 17.40
N ALA A 38 1.85 6.93 17.37
CA ALA A 38 1.13 7.94 18.13
C ALA A 38 -0.38 7.95 17.78
N PRO A 39 -1.27 8.32 18.70
CA PRO A 39 -2.72 8.21 18.51
C PRO A 39 -3.24 9.03 17.33
N GLU A 40 -2.63 10.18 17.02
CA GLU A 40 -2.96 11.03 15.88
C GLU A 40 -2.75 10.35 14.51
N ASN A 41 -1.96 9.26 14.47
CA ASN A 41 -1.69 8.49 13.26
C ASN A 41 -2.70 7.35 13.02
N ALA A 42 -3.84 7.32 13.71
CA ALA A 42 -4.86 6.29 13.49
C ALA A 42 -5.32 6.16 12.03
N ALA A 43 -5.45 7.29 11.32
CA ALA A 43 -5.82 7.31 9.91
C ALA A 43 -4.78 6.61 9.01
N PHE A 44 -3.51 6.56 9.42
CA PHE A 44 -2.46 5.83 8.72
C PHE A 44 -2.77 4.33 8.68
N PHE A 45 -3.12 3.75 9.84
CA PHE A 45 -3.44 2.33 9.95
C PHE A 45 -4.76 1.95 9.31
N GLU A 46 -5.77 2.82 9.40
CA GLU A 46 -7.03 2.62 8.67
C GLU A 46 -6.80 2.59 7.15
N ALA A 47 -5.96 3.49 6.63
CA ALA A 47 -5.65 3.54 5.21
C ALA A 47 -4.87 2.30 4.74
N GLU A 48 -3.90 1.84 5.53
CA GLU A 48 -3.15 0.61 5.26
C GLU A 48 -4.07 -0.61 5.27
N ALA A 49 -4.94 -0.73 6.29
CA ALA A 49 -5.93 -1.81 6.41
C ALA A 49 -6.83 -1.89 5.17
N LYS A 50 -7.39 -0.76 4.72
CA LYS A 50 -8.23 -0.70 3.51
C LYS A 50 -7.49 -1.14 2.25
N GLY A 51 -6.21 -0.80 2.12
CA GLY A 51 -5.37 -1.25 1.02
C GLY A 51 -5.11 -2.75 1.04
N LEU A 52 -4.77 -3.30 2.21
CA LEU A 52 -4.58 -4.73 2.43
C LEU A 52 -5.87 -5.51 2.13
N GLU A 53 -7.01 -5.06 2.63
CA GLU A 53 -8.31 -5.68 2.38
C GLU A 53 -8.68 -5.69 0.89
N ALA A 54 -8.47 -4.56 0.20
CA ALA A 54 -8.73 -4.46 -1.24
C ALA A 54 -7.87 -5.43 -2.05
N MET A 55 -6.57 -5.53 -1.75
CA MET A 55 -5.68 -6.47 -2.43
C MET A 55 -5.99 -7.93 -2.04
N ARG A 56 -6.25 -8.23 -0.77
CA ARG A 56 -6.58 -9.59 -0.29
C ARG A 56 -7.88 -10.10 -0.95
N ALA A 57 -8.85 -9.22 -1.19
CA ALA A 57 -10.10 -9.56 -1.86
C ALA A 57 -9.92 -10.09 -3.30
N THR A 58 -8.79 -9.77 -3.96
CA THR A 58 -8.47 -10.30 -5.30
C THR A 58 -8.15 -11.79 -5.28
N LYS A 59 -7.65 -12.31 -4.15
CA LYS A 59 -7.20 -13.70 -3.96
C LYS A 59 -6.13 -14.14 -4.98
N THR A 60 -5.25 -13.22 -5.38
CA THR A 60 -4.23 -13.50 -6.40
C THR A 60 -2.82 -13.67 -5.88
N ILE A 61 -2.44 -12.93 -4.83
CA ILE A 61 -1.10 -12.90 -4.22
C ILE A 61 -1.22 -12.94 -2.70
N GLY A 62 -0.18 -13.37 -1.99
CA GLY A 62 -0.14 -13.39 -0.53
C GLY A 62 -0.24 -11.98 0.06
N ILE A 63 -1.30 -11.70 0.81
CA ILE A 63 -1.55 -10.44 1.53
C ILE A 63 -1.92 -10.79 2.97
N PRO A 64 -1.30 -10.20 4.01
CA PRO A 64 -1.67 -10.47 5.39
C PRO A 64 -3.13 -10.09 5.68
N GLU A 65 -3.84 -10.92 6.43
CA GLU A 65 -5.14 -10.62 7.00
C GLU A 65 -5.05 -9.46 7.98
N VAL A 66 -5.99 -8.51 7.83
CA VAL A 66 -6.23 -7.46 8.81
C VAL A 66 -7.14 -8.06 9.88
N LEU A 67 -6.64 -8.12 11.11
CA LEU A 67 -7.40 -8.67 12.25
C LEU A 67 -8.10 -7.55 13.03
N GLU A 68 -7.43 -6.43 13.23
CA GLU A 68 -7.96 -5.28 13.97
C GLU A 68 -7.13 -4.02 13.68
N TYR A 69 -7.73 -2.84 13.74
CA TYR A 69 -7.00 -1.57 13.79
C TYR A 69 -7.80 -0.53 14.57
N GLY A 70 -7.11 0.46 15.13
CA GLY A 70 -7.78 1.49 15.91
C GLY A 70 -6.84 2.43 16.65
N ALA A 71 -7.41 3.13 17.62
CA ALA A 71 -6.69 4.03 18.51
C ALA A 71 -7.11 3.79 19.97
N ALA A 72 -6.13 3.86 20.86
CA ALA A 72 -6.27 3.98 22.30
C ALA A 72 -5.80 5.38 22.72
N GLU A 73 -5.86 5.68 24.03
CA GLU A 73 -5.52 7.00 24.58
C GLU A 73 -4.10 7.47 24.18
N ASP A 74 -3.12 6.56 24.25
CA ASP A 74 -1.70 6.89 24.04
C ASP A 74 -1.10 6.38 22.72
N TYR A 75 -1.86 5.64 21.91
CA TYR A 75 -1.32 5.02 20.70
C TYR A 75 -2.41 4.65 19.68
N SER A 76 -2.01 4.55 18.41
CA SER A 76 -2.77 3.91 17.35
C SER A 76 -2.13 2.58 16.96
N TYR A 77 -2.90 1.66 16.36
CA TYR A 77 -2.42 0.33 16.03
C TYR A 77 -3.08 -0.30 14.80
N LEU A 78 -2.36 -1.26 14.21
CA LEU A 78 -2.83 -2.22 13.21
C LEU A 78 -2.34 -3.61 13.60
N VAL A 79 -3.27 -4.55 13.74
CA VAL A 79 -3.04 -5.96 14.04
C VAL A 79 -3.26 -6.78 12.76
N LEU A 80 -2.24 -7.51 12.36
CA LEU A 80 -2.21 -8.35 11.16
C LEU A 80 -1.92 -9.81 11.52
N GLU A 81 -2.25 -10.72 10.61
CA GLU A 81 -1.77 -12.10 10.70
C GLU A 81 -0.24 -12.15 10.76
N TYR A 82 0.30 -12.96 11.68
CA TYR A 82 1.73 -13.16 11.76
C TYR A 82 2.20 -14.19 10.72
N LEU A 83 2.97 -13.71 9.74
CA LEU A 83 3.55 -14.57 8.71
C LEU A 83 4.89 -15.13 9.17
N LYS A 84 4.94 -16.43 9.47
CA LYS A 84 6.20 -17.11 9.80
C LYS A 84 7.02 -17.28 8.52
N PRO A 85 8.22 -16.68 8.40
CA PRO A 85 9.01 -16.80 7.18
C PRO A 85 9.46 -18.23 6.91
N ALA A 86 9.50 -18.61 5.64
CA ALA A 86 10.04 -19.88 5.15
C ALA A 86 11.11 -19.65 4.07
N PRO A 87 11.96 -20.65 3.76
CA PRO A 87 12.84 -20.58 2.59
C PRO A 87 12.05 -20.39 1.31
N LYS A 88 12.64 -19.65 0.35
CA LYS A 88 12.05 -19.44 -0.98
C LYS A 88 11.87 -20.76 -1.71
N SER A 89 10.71 -20.91 -2.34
CA SER A 89 10.47 -21.95 -3.35
C SER A 89 11.41 -21.78 -4.55
N PRO A 90 11.71 -22.87 -5.29
CA PRO A 90 12.58 -22.80 -6.47
C PRO A 90 12.10 -21.81 -7.56
N ASP A 91 10.79 -21.63 -7.66
CA ASP A 91 10.08 -20.79 -8.65
C ASP A 91 9.63 -19.43 -8.07
N TYR A 92 10.15 -19.02 -6.92
CA TYR A 92 9.70 -17.86 -6.14
C TYR A 92 9.41 -16.60 -6.98
N TRP A 93 10.38 -16.16 -7.80
CA TRP A 93 10.25 -14.91 -8.57
C TRP A 93 9.31 -15.04 -9.76
N GLU A 94 9.27 -16.22 -10.39
CA GLU A 94 8.35 -16.50 -11.48
C GLU A 94 6.90 -16.53 -10.98
N THR A 95 6.67 -17.24 -9.87
CA THR A 95 5.37 -17.28 -9.21
C THR A 95 4.94 -15.88 -8.74
N PHE A 96 5.85 -15.09 -8.16
CA PHE A 96 5.55 -13.69 -7.78
C PHE A 96 5.11 -12.85 -8.98
N GLY A 97 5.84 -12.91 -10.10
CA GLY A 97 5.47 -12.16 -11.32
C GLY A 97 4.10 -12.56 -11.86
N HIS A 98 3.78 -13.86 -11.87
CA HIS A 98 2.47 -14.35 -12.27
C HIS A 98 1.33 -13.91 -11.33
N GLU A 99 1.56 -13.94 -10.02
CA GLU A 99 0.57 -13.56 -9.01
C GLU A 99 0.33 -12.03 -8.99
N LEU A 100 1.38 -11.22 -9.14
CA LEU A 100 1.28 -9.77 -9.28
C LEU A 100 0.51 -9.39 -10.55
N ALA A 101 0.84 -10.00 -11.70
CA ALA A 101 0.13 -9.76 -12.95
C ALA A 101 -1.36 -10.15 -12.86
N LYS A 102 -1.71 -11.20 -12.10
CA LYS A 102 -3.11 -11.57 -11.83
C LYS A 102 -3.80 -10.51 -10.97
N MET A 103 -3.13 -9.97 -9.96
CA MET A 103 -3.66 -8.87 -9.13
C MET A 103 -4.00 -7.66 -10.00
N HIS A 104 -3.04 -7.20 -10.82
CA HIS A 104 -3.23 -6.04 -11.70
C HIS A 104 -4.36 -6.24 -12.72
N LYS A 105 -4.55 -7.46 -13.22
CA LYS A 105 -5.63 -7.80 -14.17
C LYS A 105 -6.99 -7.99 -13.51
N THR A 106 -7.09 -7.97 -12.19
CA THR A 106 -8.37 -8.15 -11.49
C THR A 106 -9.25 -6.91 -11.69
N PRO A 107 -10.52 -7.06 -12.11
CA PRO A 107 -11.42 -5.92 -12.29
C PRO A 107 -11.60 -5.11 -11.01
N VAL A 108 -11.36 -3.79 -11.09
CA VAL A 108 -11.46 -2.87 -9.95
C VAL A 108 -12.91 -2.55 -9.52
N GLY A 109 -13.91 -3.23 -10.09
CA GLY A 109 -15.32 -3.05 -9.72
C GLY A 109 -15.59 -3.36 -8.24
N ALA A 110 -14.80 -4.23 -7.61
CA ALA A 110 -14.88 -4.47 -6.17
C ALA A 110 -14.44 -3.25 -5.34
N VAL A 111 -13.53 -2.42 -5.86
CA VAL A 111 -13.04 -1.20 -5.20
C VAL A 111 -14.05 -0.07 -5.33
N TRP A 112 -14.65 0.08 -6.51
CA TRP A 112 -15.54 1.21 -6.85
C TRP A 112 -17.04 0.89 -6.74
N GLY A 113 -17.41 -0.36 -6.49
CA GLY A 113 -18.80 -0.80 -6.51
C GLY A 113 -19.46 -0.60 -7.88
N LYS A 114 -20.61 0.07 -7.91
CA LYS A 114 -21.36 0.36 -9.15
C LYS A 114 -20.82 1.55 -9.95
N SER A 115 -19.80 2.24 -9.45
CA SER A 115 -19.18 3.34 -10.17
C SER A 115 -18.33 2.81 -11.32
N THR A 116 -18.30 3.53 -12.45
CA THR A 116 -17.42 3.21 -13.57
C THR A 116 -15.97 3.19 -13.13
N ALA A 117 -15.12 2.43 -13.83
CA ALA A 117 -13.70 2.27 -13.49
C ALA A 117 -12.99 3.64 -13.50
N LEU A 118 -12.53 4.07 -12.33
CA LEU A 118 -11.82 5.34 -12.12
C LEU A 118 -10.41 5.06 -11.60
N PHE A 119 -9.47 5.95 -11.94
CA PHE A 119 -8.17 6.04 -11.28
C PHE A 119 -8.33 6.69 -9.91
N GLY A 120 -7.50 6.30 -8.94
CA GLY A 120 -7.62 6.74 -7.55
C GLY A 120 -8.07 5.62 -6.62
N PHE A 121 -8.67 6.00 -5.49
CA PHE A 121 -9.13 5.04 -4.48
C PHE A 121 -10.30 5.65 -3.68
N PRO A 122 -11.19 4.86 -3.07
CA PRO A 122 -12.35 5.40 -2.34
C PRO A 122 -12.01 6.36 -1.20
N SER A 123 -10.78 6.29 -0.67
CA SER A 123 -10.26 7.23 0.31
C SER A 123 -8.80 7.61 0.01
N ASP A 124 -8.42 8.82 0.42
CA ASP A 124 -7.01 9.21 0.50
C ASP A 124 -6.25 8.26 1.44
N ASN A 125 -4.96 8.10 1.17
CA ASN A 125 -4.06 7.29 2.00
C ASN A 125 -2.70 7.97 2.13
N PHE A 126 -1.65 7.20 2.31
CA PHE A 126 -0.31 7.70 2.57
C PHE A 126 0.73 6.91 1.77
N ILE A 127 1.81 7.58 1.37
CA ILE A 127 3.04 6.99 0.85
C ILE A 127 4.18 7.46 1.76
N GLY A 128 4.72 6.55 2.56
CA GLY A 128 5.44 6.95 3.78
C GLY A 128 4.56 7.87 4.65
N TYR A 129 5.08 9.00 5.12
CA TYR A 129 4.30 9.98 5.90
C TYR A 129 3.49 10.97 5.04
N THR A 130 3.69 10.98 3.73
CA THR A 130 3.05 11.97 2.86
C THR A 130 1.64 11.53 2.51
N LYS A 131 0.67 12.43 2.72
CA LYS A 131 -0.70 12.19 2.29
C LYS A 131 -0.75 12.01 0.77
N GLN A 132 -1.31 10.88 0.32
CA GLN A 132 -1.56 10.56 -1.06
C GLN A 132 -3.04 10.78 -1.37
N ILE A 133 -3.32 11.74 -2.25
CA ILE A 133 -4.68 12.11 -2.64
C ILE A 133 -5.19 11.13 -3.70
N ASN A 134 -6.42 10.66 -3.53
CA ASN A 134 -7.01 9.58 -4.33
C ASN A 134 -8.34 9.96 -4.97
N THR A 135 -8.60 11.27 -5.11
CA THR A 135 -9.77 11.79 -5.82
C THR A 135 -9.96 11.06 -7.15
N PRO A 136 -11.15 10.48 -7.41
CA PRO A 136 -11.38 9.70 -8.60
C PRO A 136 -11.18 10.50 -9.89
N SER A 137 -10.56 9.88 -10.90
CA SER A 137 -10.33 10.47 -12.23
C SER A 137 -10.65 9.48 -13.34
N ALA A 138 -11.11 9.99 -14.49
CA ALA A 138 -11.35 9.18 -15.68
C ALA A 138 -10.12 9.06 -16.60
N SER A 139 -9.10 9.90 -16.42
CA SER A 139 -7.83 9.87 -17.17
C SER A 139 -6.68 9.52 -16.25
N TRP A 140 -5.85 8.56 -16.68
CA TRP A 140 -4.64 8.16 -15.97
C TRP A 140 -3.64 9.31 -15.99
N ILE A 141 -3.45 9.94 -17.14
CA ILE A 141 -2.44 10.99 -17.33
C ILE A 141 -2.78 12.19 -16.43
N GLU A 142 -4.04 12.62 -16.39
CA GLU A 142 -4.50 13.68 -15.49
C GLU A 142 -4.34 13.27 -14.02
N PHE A 143 -4.72 12.05 -13.67
CA PHE A 143 -4.60 11.54 -12.30
C PHE A 143 -3.14 11.55 -11.82
N TYR A 144 -2.25 10.97 -12.63
CA TYR A 144 -0.84 10.86 -12.31
C TYR A 144 -0.18 12.25 -12.25
N ARG A 145 -0.54 13.16 -13.16
CA ARG A 145 -0.10 14.56 -13.11
C ARG A 145 -0.51 15.22 -11.80
N ASP A 146 -1.81 15.27 -11.53
CA ASP A 146 -2.38 16.18 -10.53
C ASP A 146 -2.32 15.61 -9.11
N TYR A 147 -2.31 14.29 -8.97
CA TYR A 147 -2.37 13.61 -7.66
C TYR A 147 -1.14 12.76 -7.33
N ARG A 148 -0.15 12.62 -8.24
CA ARG A 148 1.14 11.98 -7.94
C ARG A 148 2.32 12.93 -8.13
N LEU A 149 2.49 13.49 -9.32
CA LEU A 149 3.65 14.32 -9.64
C LEU A 149 3.56 15.73 -9.04
N VAL A 150 2.48 16.47 -9.31
CA VAL A 150 2.32 17.86 -8.86
C VAL A 150 2.46 18.03 -7.34
N PRO A 151 1.85 17.18 -6.48
CA PRO A 151 2.00 17.31 -5.02
C PRO A 151 3.46 17.15 -4.57
N GLN A 152 4.19 16.17 -5.14
CA GLN A 152 5.59 15.92 -4.80
C GLN A 152 6.52 17.03 -5.29
N ILE A 153 6.31 17.53 -6.52
CA ILE A 153 7.06 18.66 -7.07
C ILE A 153 6.86 19.91 -6.22
N LYS A 154 5.61 20.20 -5.80
CA LYS A 154 5.31 21.33 -4.91
C LYS A 154 5.99 21.19 -3.55
N MET A 155 5.99 20.00 -2.97
CA MET A 155 6.64 19.73 -1.68
C MET A 155 8.17 19.89 -1.75
N ALA A 156 8.76 19.58 -2.92
CA ALA A 156 10.18 19.70 -3.16
C ALA A 156 10.60 21.05 -3.79
N ASP A 157 9.68 21.99 -4.02
CA ASP A 157 9.93 23.18 -4.85
C ASP A 157 11.11 24.02 -4.34
N HIS A 158 11.29 24.10 -3.02
CA HIS A 158 12.39 24.86 -2.41
C HIS A 158 13.78 24.32 -2.73
N TYR A 159 13.90 23.10 -3.26
CA TYR A 159 15.17 22.53 -3.74
C TYR A 159 15.49 22.90 -5.19
N PHE A 160 14.54 23.48 -5.93
CA PHE A 160 14.71 23.71 -7.37
C PHE A 160 15.16 25.13 -7.67
N ASP A 161 15.89 25.31 -8.78
CA ASP A 161 16.19 26.60 -9.38
C ASP A 161 15.16 26.96 -10.47
N THR A 162 15.26 28.16 -11.05
CA THR A 162 14.32 28.61 -12.09
C THR A 162 14.34 27.71 -13.33
N ALA A 163 15.52 27.20 -13.72
CA ALA A 163 15.67 26.33 -14.87
C ALA A 163 14.99 24.97 -14.66
N THR A 164 15.11 24.40 -13.46
CA THR A 164 14.48 23.14 -13.07
C THR A 164 12.96 23.28 -12.99
N ARG A 165 12.45 24.38 -12.43
CA ARG A 165 11.00 24.67 -12.44
C ARG A 165 10.43 24.71 -13.86
N ALA A 166 11.13 25.40 -14.77
CA ALA A 166 10.70 25.45 -16.18
C ALA A 166 10.68 24.05 -16.84
N LYS A 167 11.62 23.17 -16.49
CA LYS A 167 11.62 21.77 -16.96
C LYS A 167 10.42 20.98 -16.39
N PHE A 168 10.08 21.15 -15.12
CA PHE A 168 8.89 20.50 -14.54
C PHE A 168 7.60 20.99 -15.18
N THR A 169 7.44 22.30 -15.39
CA THR A 169 6.28 22.83 -16.13
C THR A 169 6.18 22.19 -17.52
N LYS A 170 7.29 22.18 -18.27
CA LYS A 170 7.32 21.54 -19.60
C LYS A 170 6.98 20.04 -19.53
N LEU A 171 7.51 19.31 -18.54
CA LEU A 171 7.20 17.90 -18.35
C LEU A 171 5.69 17.70 -18.11
N LEU A 172 5.13 18.41 -17.13
CA LEU A 172 3.72 18.28 -16.73
C LEU A 172 2.76 18.64 -17.87
N ASP A 173 3.10 19.66 -18.68
CA ASP A 173 2.32 20.09 -19.84
C ASP A 173 2.37 19.09 -21.01
N ASN A 174 3.37 18.20 -21.04
CA ASN A 174 3.61 17.26 -22.15
C ASN A 174 3.54 15.79 -21.71
N LEU A 175 2.95 15.46 -20.56
CA LEU A 175 2.89 14.07 -20.08
C LEU A 175 2.25 13.10 -21.08
N GLY A 176 1.26 13.55 -21.86
CA GLY A 176 0.63 12.73 -22.89
C GLY A 176 1.51 12.36 -24.08
N SER A 177 2.73 12.93 -24.21
CA SER A 177 3.73 12.43 -25.17
C SER A 177 4.62 11.34 -24.60
N PHE A 178 4.58 11.09 -23.29
CA PHE A 178 5.44 10.12 -22.59
C PHE A 178 4.65 8.95 -21.98
N LEU A 179 3.39 9.19 -21.62
CA LEU A 179 2.53 8.23 -20.95
C LEU A 179 1.37 7.85 -21.85
N GLU A 180 0.99 6.58 -21.81
CA GLU A 180 -0.19 6.05 -22.48
C GLU A 180 -1.37 5.99 -21.50
N GLU A 181 -2.59 6.18 -22.01
CA GLU A 181 -3.80 5.86 -21.25
C GLU A 181 -4.00 4.34 -21.25
N PRO A 182 -4.03 3.68 -20.08
CA PRO A 182 -4.23 2.24 -20.03
C PRO A 182 -5.67 1.90 -20.40
N ALA A 183 -5.87 0.73 -21.01
CA ALA A 183 -7.21 0.25 -21.38
C ALA A 183 -8.16 0.11 -20.17
N ALA A 184 -7.61 -0.16 -18.98
CA ALA A 184 -8.34 -0.20 -17.72
C ALA A 184 -7.38 0.08 -16.54
N PRO A 185 -7.88 0.64 -15.43
CA PRO A 185 -7.10 0.77 -14.20
C PRO A 185 -6.81 -0.61 -13.58
N SER A 186 -5.61 -0.72 -12.99
CA SER A 186 -5.14 -1.88 -12.22
C SER A 186 -5.13 -1.54 -10.73
N LEU A 187 -5.51 -2.47 -9.86
CA LEU A 187 -5.30 -2.31 -8.42
C LEU A 187 -3.81 -2.45 -8.12
N LEU A 188 -3.19 -1.40 -7.62
CA LEU A 188 -1.75 -1.34 -7.35
C LEU A 188 -1.43 -1.55 -5.88
N HIS A 189 -0.25 -2.08 -5.61
CA HIS A 189 0.37 -2.01 -4.30
C HIS A 189 0.72 -0.56 -3.94
N GLY A 190 1.32 0.18 -4.87
CA GLY A 190 1.60 1.61 -4.77
C GLY A 190 2.90 1.98 -4.04
N ASP A 191 3.52 1.03 -3.35
CA ASP A 191 4.86 1.15 -2.74
C ASP A 191 5.65 -0.16 -2.88
N LEU A 192 5.69 -0.75 -4.08
CA LEU A 192 6.23 -2.09 -4.26
C LEU A 192 7.76 -2.07 -4.46
N TRP A 193 8.50 -2.43 -3.41
CA TRP A 193 9.94 -2.61 -3.46
C TRP A 193 10.37 -3.76 -2.55
N SER A 194 11.65 -4.16 -2.59
CA SER A 194 12.14 -5.36 -1.90
C SER A 194 11.90 -5.37 -0.38
N GLY A 195 11.79 -4.21 0.27
CA GLY A 195 11.47 -4.08 1.69
C GLY A 195 10.02 -4.46 2.04
N ASN A 196 9.12 -4.36 1.07
CA ASN A 196 7.69 -4.65 1.19
C ASN A 196 7.32 -6.04 0.65
N ILE A 197 8.32 -6.90 0.40
CA ILE A 197 8.13 -8.29 -0.05
C ILE A 197 8.72 -9.24 0.99
N LEU A 198 7.86 -10.07 1.58
CA LEU A 198 8.23 -11.12 2.52
C LEU A 198 8.13 -12.50 1.85
N CYS A 199 9.07 -13.40 2.15
CA CYS A 199 8.89 -14.81 1.83
C CYS A 199 8.01 -15.44 2.91
N GLY A 200 6.75 -15.71 2.55
CA GLY A 200 5.73 -16.20 3.47
C GLY A 200 5.89 -17.67 3.86
N PRO A 201 4.95 -18.19 4.65
CA PRO A 201 5.02 -19.55 5.22
C PRO A 201 4.94 -20.67 4.17
N ASP A 202 4.43 -20.38 2.97
CA ASP A 202 4.33 -21.29 1.83
C ASP A 202 5.54 -21.20 0.89
N GLY A 203 6.56 -20.43 1.26
CA GLY A 203 7.76 -20.21 0.43
C GLY A 203 7.50 -19.34 -0.80
N LYS A 204 6.37 -18.62 -0.86
CA LYS A 204 6.03 -17.66 -1.92
C LYS A 204 6.17 -16.21 -1.44
N ALA A 205 6.07 -15.27 -2.38
CA ALA A 205 6.08 -13.85 -2.08
C ALA A 205 4.74 -13.40 -1.46
N TRP A 206 4.83 -12.65 -0.37
CA TRP A 206 3.74 -11.94 0.26
C TRP A 206 4.09 -10.45 0.27
N ILE A 207 3.16 -9.59 -0.10
CA ILE A 207 3.39 -8.14 -0.18
C ILE A 207 2.74 -7.43 1.01
N LEU A 208 3.44 -6.43 1.54
CA LEU A 208 3.17 -5.76 2.81
C LEU A 208 3.19 -4.24 2.63
N ASP A 209 2.56 -3.51 3.54
CA ASP A 209 2.71 -2.06 3.68
C ASP A 209 2.31 -1.25 2.41
N PRO A 210 1.08 -1.44 1.89
CA PRO A 210 0.66 -0.80 0.64
C PRO A 210 0.34 0.69 0.77
N ALA A 211 0.60 1.42 -0.31
CA ALA A 211 0.03 2.75 -0.59
C ALA A 211 -1.04 2.63 -1.69
N CYS A 212 -2.00 1.72 -1.50
CA CYS A 212 -2.87 1.16 -2.54
C CYS A 212 -3.74 2.18 -3.29
N TYR A 213 -3.86 2.03 -4.62
CA TYR A 213 -4.82 2.75 -5.45
C TYR A 213 -5.03 2.07 -6.80
N CYS A 214 -6.06 2.47 -7.55
CA CYS A 214 -6.29 2.07 -8.93
C CYS A 214 -5.50 2.99 -9.88
N GLY A 215 -4.55 2.43 -10.62
CA GLY A 215 -3.60 3.17 -11.47
C GLY A 215 -3.12 2.38 -12.68
N HIS A 216 -2.02 2.81 -13.29
CA HIS A 216 -1.33 2.06 -14.35
C HIS A 216 -0.41 0.99 -13.73
N ALA A 217 -0.51 -0.26 -14.20
CA ALA A 217 0.23 -1.41 -13.64
C ALA A 217 1.75 -1.21 -13.58
N GLU A 218 2.32 -0.49 -14.55
CA GLU A 218 3.76 -0.18 -14.61
C GLU A 218 4.29 0.59 -13.40
N VAL A 219 3.45 1.23 -12.58
CA VAL A 219 3.93 1.92 -11.38
C VAL A 219 4.49 0.95 -10.33
N ASP A 220 3.99 -0.28 -10.29
CA ASP A 220 4.47 -1.32 -9.36
C ASP A 220 5.71 -2.08 -9.89
N LEU A 221 6.14 -1.83 -11.13
CA LEU A 221 7.23 -2.56 -11.81
C LEU A 221 8.55 -1.79 -11.76
#